data_AF-A0A2E7H0G4-F1
#
_entry.id   AF-A0A2E7H0G4-F1
#
_cell.length_a   1.000
_cell.length_b   1.000
_cell.length_c   1.000
_cell.angle_alpha   90.00
_cell.angle_beta   90.00
_cell.angle_gamma   90.00
#
_symmetry.space_group_name_H-M   'P 1'
#
loop_
_entity.id
_entity.type
_entity.pdbx_description
1 polymer ?
#
loop_
_entity_poly.entity_id
_entity_poly.type
_entity_poly.pdbx_seq_one_letter_code
_entity_poly.pdbx_strand_id
1 'polypeptide(L)'
;MELKMKSIKGMTLALLMLIAAMAGCIGTEDETTEEAEEEKAAFLDASDAGYTYASDVDNHRSLMQDLCDIKTAASDSNWDEAKNIYTNGKNAEKSDGSYRTLAGFAAAAGKNHNYDAFYGADGSIGAHIMAAMDGTGDFAGASDTVRYQGIAKLTANMGMVGYTIHELNAAVAKADAGNTDNDSGAPHNWDEGWAFFHGPDEHWSCSPAYTMKKRAADYGTETDGVSNALAASEQAMVDGLAALQAGDKDGYDAATETVIKNIIITYSQATLKYTMKMDSNESAEKYQAEGYAFWKTMEAYAAPYTDGCYNMAVHMVFMMGDIDASACDAFIWTNGSMDSTGENDTCYNTVTHQVSTDVSSEAECDGYAAMYFQDMYGAEKINEIVNLSDASKHGTSYDVAPHLAMVWAHYGISEAEIGTYQ
;
A
#
# COMPACT_ATOMS: atom_id res chain seq x y z
N MET A 1 12.05 -2.09 40.71
CA MET A 1 11.24 -1.09 39.98
C MET A 1 10.13 -1.87 39.32
N GLU A 2 8.90 -1.56 39.70
CA GLU A 2 7.69 -2.38 39.50
C GLU A 2 7.30 -2.49 38.01
N LEU A 3 7.02 -3.71 37.56
CA LEU A 3 6.29 -3.97 36.32
C LEU A 3 4.84 -3.50 36.47
N LYS A 4 4.46 -2.47 35.72
CA LYS A 4 3.08 -1.98 35.65
C LYS A 4 2.27 -2.83 34.67
N MET A 5 1.49 -3.76 35.20
CA MET A 5 0.27 -4.27 34.57
C MET A 5 -0.84 -3.21 34.64
N LYS A 6 -1.50 -2.98 33.51
CA LYS A 6 -2.84 -2.37 33.37
C LYS A 6 -3.39 -2.86 32.03
N SER A 7 -4.66 -3.21 31.83
CA SER A 7 -5.79 -3.55 32.69
C SER A 7 -6.86 -4.00 31.68
N ILE A 8 -7.18 -5.30 31.66
CA ILE A 8 -8.31 -5.87 30.92
C ILE A 8 -9.62 -5.36 31.53
N LYS A 9 -10.46 -4.67 30.74
CA LYS A 9 -11.89 -4.47 31.03
C LYS A 9 -12.66 -4.34 29.72
N GLY A 10 -13.61 -5.24 29.48
CA GLY A 10 -14.55 -5.13 28.36
C GLY A 10 -15.25 -6.43 27.96
N MET A 11 -15.56 -7.29 28.92
CA MET A 11 -16.34 -8.52 28.71
C MET A 11 -17.79 -8.16 28.34
N THR A 12 -18.26 -8.53 27.15
CA THR A 12 -19.71 -8.69 26.88
C THR A 12 -19.94 -10.01 26.18
N LEU A 13 -20.26 -11.01 26.99
CA LEU A 13 -20.74 -12.34 26.62
C LEU A 13 -22.26 -12.24 26.43
N ALA A 14 -22.77 -12.54 25.23
CA ALA A 14 -24.16 -12.88 25.03
C ALA A 14 -24.23 -14.28 24.39
N LEU A 15 -24.71 -15.22 25.19
CA LEU A 15 -24.76 -16.66 24.98
C LEU A 15 -26.13 -17.06 24.37
N LEU A 16 -26.09 -17.93 23.36
CA LEU A 16 -27.09 -18.91 22.87
C LEU A 16 -28.60 -18.55 22.79
N MET A 17 -29.19 -18.83 21.62
CA MET A 17 -30.34 -19.75 21.51
C MET A 17 -30.30 -20.55 20.20
N LEU A 18 -30.01 -21.85 20.34
CA LEU A 18 -30.36 -22.93 19.40
C LEU A 18 -31.85 -23.26 19.58
N ILE A 19 -32.63 -23.25 18.48
CA ILE A 19 -33.89 -23.99 18.39
C ILE A 19 -33.86 -24.78 17.10
N ALA A 20 -33.72 -26.10 17.25
CA ALA A 20 -34.10 -27.07 16.24
C ALA A 20 -35.61 -27.29 16.31
N ALA A 21 -36.29 -27.25 15.17
CA ALA A 21 -37.62 -27.80 15.00
C ALA A 21 -37.71 -28.54 13.67
N MET A 22 -37.54 -29.86 13.73
CA MET A 22 -38.00 -30.79 12.70
C MET A 22 -39.54 -30.83 12.71
N ALA A 23 -40.17 -30.59 11.57
CA ALA A 23 -41.47 -31.17 11.21
C ALA A 23 -41.69 -31.00 9.70
N GLY A 24 -41.58 -32.10 8.94
CA GLY A 24 -41.87 -32.08 7.51
C GLY A 24 -41.61 -33.39 6.78
N CYS A 25 -42.01 -34.54 7.33
CA CYS A 25 -42.14 -35.76 6.53
C CYS A 25 -43.54 -35.82 5.91
N ILE A 26 -43.61 -36.00 4.59
CA ILE A 26 -44.31 -37.07 3.84
C ILE A 26 -44.71 -36.52 2.46
N GLY A 27 -44.15 -37.09 1.40
CA GLY A 27 -44.78 -37.06 0.08
C GLY A 27 -43.82 -37.18 -1.11
N THR A 28 -43.63 -38.43 -1.58
CA THR A 28 -43.40 -38.85 -2.98
C THR A 28 -42.08 -38.51 -3.69
N GLU A 29 -41.26 -39.57 -3.85
CA GLU A 29 -40.59 -40.05 -5.06
C GLU A 29 -39.98 -39.03 -6.06
N ASP A 30 -38.65 -39.15 -6.17
CA ASP A 30 -37.89 -39.20 -7.42
C ASP A 30 -37.81 -37.91 -8.25
N GLU A 31 -36.96 -36.96 -7.82
CA GLU A 31 -36.06 -36.23 -8.71
C GLU A 31 -34.74 -36.02 -7.95
N THR A 32 -33.69 -36.74 -8.33
CA THR A 32 -32.33 -36.24 -8.14
C THR A 32 -32.21 -34.99 -9.01
N THR A 33 -32.54 -33.83 -8.45
CA THR A 33 -32.04 -32.56 -8.95
C THR A 33 -30.53 -32.62 -8.79
N GLU A 34 -29.83 -33.00 -9.86
CA GLU A 34 -28.46 -32.54 -10.07
C GLU A 34 -28.55 -31.02 -10.00
N GLU A 35 -28.10 -30.45 -8.88
CA GLU A 35 -27.79 -29.03 -8.83
C GLU A 35 -26.80 -28.80 -9.97
N ALA A 36 -27.22 -28.03 -10.98
CA ALA A 36 -26.31 -27.64 -12.03
C ALA A 36 -25.17 -26.90 -11.34
N GLU A 37 -23.98 -27.52 -11.28
CA GLU A 37 -22.77 -26.81 -10.91
C GLU A 37 -22.70 -25.58 -11.81
N GLU A 38 -22.79 -24.38 -11.21
CA GLU A 38 -22.48 -23.15 -11.92
C GLU A 38 -21.14 -23.37 -12.62
N GLU A 39 -21.13 -23.27 -13.95
CA GLU A 39 -19.93 -23.53 -14.74
C GLU A 39 -18.92 -22.43 -14.43
N LYS A 40 -18.07 -22.71 -13.44
CA LYS A 40 -16.99 -21.86 -12.99
C LYS A 40 -16.15 -21.42 -14.18
N ALA A 41 -15.84 -20.12 -14.24
CA ALA A 41 -15.08 -19.58 -15.37
C ALA A 41 -13.75 -20.33 -15.54
N ALA A 42 -13.41 -20.68 -16.77
CA ALA A 42 -12.27 -21.57 -17.07
C ALA A 42 -10.89 -21.03 -16.64
N PHE A 43 -10.80 -19.74 -16.30
CA PHE A 43 -9.57 -19.09 -15.80
C PHE A 43 -9.39 -19.23 -14.28
N LEU A 44 -10.41 -19.70 -13.57
CA LEU A 44 -10.37 -19.79 -12.12
C LEU A 44 -9.72 -21.11 -11.68
N ASP A 45 -8.42 -21.27 -11.94
CA ASP A 45 -7.68 -22.46 -11.54
C ASP A 45 -7.45 -22.55 -10.02
N ALA A 46 -6.95 -23.68 -9.54
CA ALA A 46 -6.62 -23.89 -8.12
C ALA A 46 -5.38 -23.11 -7.65
N SER A 47 -4.64 -22.50 -8.58
CA SER A 47 -3.40 -21.78 -8.30
C SER A 47 -3.15 -20.68 -9.31
N ASP A 48 -2.51 -19.59 -8.88
CA ASP A 48 -2.01 -18.51 -9.75
C ASP A 48 -0.55 -18.22 -9.39
N ALA A 49 0.32 -18.05 -10.40
CA ALA A 49 1.76 -17.78 -10.22
C ALA A 49 2.46 -18.64 -9.14
N GLY A 50 2.13 -19.94 -9.08
CA GLY A 50 2.75 -20.89 -8.16
C GLY A 50 2.20 -20.87 -6.72
N TYR A 51 1.24 -19.99 -6.42
CA TYR A 51 0.50 -19.98 -5.16
C TYR A 51 -0.75 -20.87 -5.29
N THR A 52 -0.93 -21.84 -4.39
CA THR A 52 -2.15 -22.69 -4.33
C THR A 52 -3.06 -22.19 -3.21
N TYR A 53 -4.31 -21.86 -3.56
CA TYR A 53 -5.29 -21.35 -2.60
C TYR A 53 -5.71 -22.44 -1.60
N ALA A 54 -5.87 -22.06 -0.34
CA ALA A 54 -6.39 -22.94 0.72
C ALA A 54 -7.93 -22.94 0.78
N SER A 55 -8.58 -21.94 0.21
CA SER A 55 -10.01 -21.67 0.26
C SER A 55 -10.54 -21.18 -1.09
N ASP A 56 -11.87 -21.18 -1.25
CA ASP A 56 -12.51 -20.60 -2.42
C ASP A 56 -12.60 -19.07 -2.31
N VAL A 57 -11.81 -18.40 -3.14
CA VAL A 57 -11.79 -16.94 -3.28
C VAL A 57 -12.08 -16.50 -4.72
N ASP A 58 -12.74 -17.34 -5.51
CA ASP A 58 -12.99 -17.09 -6.93
C ASP A 58 -13.69 -15.76 -7.19
N ASN A 59 -14.66 -15.41 -6.36
CA ASN A 59 -15.37 -14.14 -6.47
C ASN A 59 -14.45 -12.93 -6.23
N HIS A 60 -13.38 -13.05 -5.43
CA HIS A 60 -12.35 -12.00 -5.28
C HIS A 60 -11.42 -11.97 -6.49
N ARG A 61 -11.02 -13.14 -6.98
CA ARG A 61 -10.16 -13.28 -8.16
C ARG A 61 -10.80 -12.65 -9.41
N SER A 62 -12.11 -12.78 -9.59
CA SER A 62 -12.86 -12.17 -10.69
C SER A 62 -12.83 -10.64 -10.71
N LEU A 63 -12.53 -9.96 -9.59
CA LEU A 63 -12.41 -8.50 -9.55
C LEU A 63 -11.22 -7.98 -10.37
N MET A 64 -10.22 -8.83 -10.64
CA MET A 64 -9.11 -8.46 -11.52
C MET A 64 -9.59 -8.22 -12.96
N GLN A 65 -10.63 -8.94 -13.40
CA GLN A 65 -11.25 -8.69 -14.70
C GLN A 65 -12.02 -7.36 -14.72
N ASP A 66 -12.75 -7.03 -13.65
CA ASP A 66 -13.37 -5.71 -13.49
C ASP A 66 -12.32 -4.59 -13.59
N LEU A 67 -11.15 -4.78 -12.98
CA LEU A 67 -10.05 -3.83 -13.07
C LEU A 67 -9.54 -3.63 -14.50
N CYS A 68 -9.39 -4.72 -15.27
CA CYS A 68 -9.03 -4.64 -16.68
C CYS A 68 -10.11 -3.92 -17.52
N ASP A 69 -11.39 -4.20 -17.25
CA ASP A 69 -12.51 -3.58 -17.96
C ASP A 69 -12.60 -2.07 -17.65
N ILE A 70 -12.41 -1.66 -16.38
CA ILE A 70 -12.34 -0.26 -15.96
C ILE A 70 -11.22 0.47 -16.70
N LYS A 71 -10.03 -0.12 -16.75
CA LYS A 71 -8.88 0.46 -17.45
C LYS A 71 -9.17 0.62 -18.95
N THR A 72 -9.83 -0.37 -19.56
CA THR A 72 -10.22 -0.32 -20.97
C THR A 72 -11.22 0.80 -21.23
N ALA A 73 -12.30 0.85 -20.46
CA ALA A 73 -13.32 1.90 -20.56
C ALA A 73 -12.71 3.31 -20.36
N ALA A 74 -11.85 3.47 -19.36
CA ALA A 74 -11.16 4.73 -19.09
C ALA A 74 -10.19 5.13 -20.22
N SER A 75 -9.57 4.17 -20.91
CA SER A 75 -8.69 4.47 -22.04
C SER A 75 -9.44 4.97 -23.29
N ASP A 76 -10.72 4.64 -23.40
CA ASP A 76 -11.65 5.14 -24.41
C ASP A 76 -12.38 6.42 -23.97
N SER A 77 -11.96 7.02 -22.85
CA SER A 77 -12.65 8.14 -22.19
C SER A 77 -14.11 7.87 -21.82
N ASN A 78 -14.50 6.60 -21.70
CA ASN A 78 -15.83 6.18 -21.28
C ASN A 78 -15.93 6.15 -19.74
N TRP A 79 -15.96 7.34 -19.14
CA TRP A 79 -15.97 7.52 -17.69
C TRP A 79 -17.18 6.90 -17.01
N ASP A 80 -18.35 6.96 -17.67
CA ASP A 80 -19.60 6.40 -17.14
C ASP A 80 -19.50 4.88 -17.04
N GLU A 81 -18.97 4.19 -18.05
CA GLU A 81 -18.78 2.74 -18.00
C GLU A 81 -17.70 2.34 -16.98
N ALA A 82 -16.57 3.05 -16.93
CA ALA A 82 -15.53 2.81 -15.94
C ALA A 82 -16.09 2.94 -14.51
N LYS A 83 -16.89 3.99 -14.25
CA LYS A 83 -17.56 4.20 -12.96
C LYS A 83 -18.63 3.15 -12.68
N ASN A 84 -19.39 2.74 -13.70
CA ASN A 84 -20.42 1.71 -13.59
C ASN A 84 -19.80 0.38 -13.14
N ILE A 85 -18.74 -0.09 -13.81
CA ILE A 85 -18.04 -1.33 -13.44
C ILE A 85 -17.47 -1.22 -12.02
N TYR A 86 -16.83 -0.11 -11.67
CA TYR A 86 -16.28 0.09 -10.32
C TYR A 86 -17.36 0.03 -9.22
N THR A 87 -18.50 0.69 -9.46
CA THR A 87 -19.56 0.86 -8.46
C THR A 87 -20.45 -0.37 -8.35
N ASN A 88 -20.81 -0.97 -9.49
CA ASN A 88 -21.83 -2.00 -9.59
C ASN A 88 -21.26 -3.39 -9.88
N GLY A 89 -19.96 -3.51 -10.19
CA GLY A 89 -19.31 -4.76 -10.57
C GLY A 89 -19.74 -5.25 -11.94
N LYS A 90 -19.02 -6.23 -12.48
CA LYS A 90 -19.38 -6.89 -13.75
C LYS A 90 -19.04 -8.37 -13.80
N ASN A 91 -17.93 -8.79 -13.22
CA ASN A 91 -17.40 -10.15 -13.39
C ASN A 91 -17.45 -11.00 -12.08
N ALA A 92 -17.72 -10.38 -10.93
CA ALA A 92 -17.75 -11.04 -9.61
C ALA A 92 -19.18 -11.26 -9.06
N GLU A 93 -20.01 -12.04 -9.75
CA GLU A 93 -21.38 -12.34 -9.34
C GLU A 93 -21.41 -13.28 -8.12
N LYS A 94 -22.26 -12.96 -7.15
CA LYS A 94 -22.52 -13.78 -5.95
C LYS A 94 -23.74 -14.66 -6.20
N SER A 95 -23.92 -15.66 -5.34
CA SER A 95 -25.06 -16.59 -5.38
C SER A 95 -26.45 -15.94 -5.29
N ASP A 96 -26.55 -14.69 -4.81
CA ASP A 96 -27.80 -13.93 -4.74
C ASP A 96 -28.07 -13.07 -5.99
N GLY A 97 -27.23 -13.17 -7.02
CA GLY A 97 -27.28 -12.38 -8.24
C GLY A 97 -26.76 -10.94 -8.09
N SER A 98 -26.29 -10.56 -6.90
CA SER A 98 -25.58 -9.29 -6.71
C SER A 98 -24.10 -9.44 -7.03
N TYR A 99 -23.43 -8.34 -7.38
CA TYR A 99 -21.99 -8.36 -7.62
C TYR A 99 -21.20 -7.92 -6.39
N ARG A 100 -20.02 -8.50 -6.23
CA ARG A 100 -18.97 -7.90 -5.42
C ARG A 100 -18.34 -6.77 -6.23
N THR A 101 -18.00 -5.66 -5.57
CA THR A 101 -17.60 -4.43 -6.26
C THR A 101 -16.36 -3.84 -5.64
N LEU A 102 -15.49 -3.27 -6.47
CA LEU A 102 -14.30 -2.55 -6.02
C LEU A 102 -14.69 -1.36 -5.14
N ALA A 103 -15.78 -0.65 -5.47
CA ALA A 103 -16.31 0.43 -4.64
C ALA A 103 -16.76 -0.04 -3.25
N GLY A 104 -17.40 -1.21 -3.15
CA GLY A 104 -17.89 -1.77 -1.89
C GLY A 104 -16.75 -2.07 -0.91
N PHE A 105 -15.60 -2.47 -1.44
CA PHE A 105 -14.37 -2.55 -0.66
C PHE A 105 -13.86 -1.16 -0.31
N ALA A 106 -13.63 -0.33 -1.33
CA ALA A 106 -13.00 1.00 -1.27
C ALA A 106 -13.63 2.00 -0.28
N ALA A 107 -14.93 1.87 -0.02
CA ALA A 107 -15.71 2.80 0.80
C ALA A 107 -16.11 2.25 2.18
N ALA A 108 -15.75 1.00 2.51
CA ALA A 108 -16.18 0.37 3.75
C ALA A 108 -15.37 0.89 4.96
N ALA A 109 -16.06 1.06 6.09
CA ALA A 109 -15.44 1.43 7.37
C ALA A 109 -14.76 0.24 8.05
N GLY A 110 -13.83 0.52 8.98
CA GLY A 110 -13.20 -0.48 9.83
C GLY A 110 -12.21 -1.39 9.08
N LYS A 111 -11.59 -0.87 8.02
CA LYS A 111 -10.60 -1.59 7.22
C LYS A 111 -9.20 -1.52 7.83
N ASN A 112 -8.47 -2.62 7.74
CA ASN A 112 -7.15 -2.80 8.35
C ASN A 112 -6.00 -2.38 7.40
N HIS A 113 -6.12 -1.25 6.68
CA HIS A 113 -5.12 -0.80 5.69
C HIS A 113 -4.49 0.56 5.99
N ASN A 114 -4.71 1.12 7.18
CA ASN A 114 -4.16 2.39 7.69
C ASN A 114 -4.52 3.68 6.93
N TYR A 115 -4.93 3.62 5.65
CA TYR A 115 -5.32 4.80 4.87
C TYR A 115 -6.41 5.64 5.52
N ASP A 116 -7.45 5.02 6.09
CA ASP A 116 -8.55 5.77 6.70
C ASP A 116 -8.11 6.52 7.96
N ALA A 117 -7.22 5.90 8.77
CA ALA A 117 -6.63 6.55 9.92
C ALA A 117 -5.70 7.70 9.50
N PHE A 118 -4.88 7.48 8.46
CA PHE A 118 -3.95 8.47 7.93
C PHE A 118 -4.66 9.70 7.37
N TYR A 119 -5.68 9.50 6.53
CA TYR A 119 -6.47 10.58 5.94
C TYR A 119 -7.60 11.10 6.86
N GLY A 120 -7.81 10.45 8.01
CA GLY A 120 -8.82 10.84 9.00
C GLY A 120 -10.27 10.63 8.56
N ALA A 121 -10.53 9.75 7.58
CA ALA A 121 -11.86 9.48 7.05
C ALA A 121 -12.00 8.03 6.55
N ASP A 122 -13.11 7.37 6.90
CA ASP A 122 -13.46 6.05 6.36
C ASP A 122 -13.63 6.13 4.83
N GLY A 123 -13.19 5.10 4.12
CA GLY A 123 -13.35 5.00 2.66
C GLY A 123 -12.41 5.94 1.88
N SER A 124 -11.28 6.31 2.45
CA SER A 124 -10.34 7.27 1.85
C SER A 124 -9.76 6.78 0.53
N ILE A 125 -9.53 5.47 0.37
CA ILE A 125 -9.14 4.87 -0.91
C ILE A 125 -10.20 5.13 -1.97
N GLY A 126 -11.46 4.84 -1.65
CA GLY A 126 -12.58 5.04 -2.56
C GLY A 126 -12.77 6.50 -2.95
N ALA A 127 -12.55 7.43 -2.02
CA ALA A 127 -12.63 8.86 -2.29
C ALA A 127 -11.62 9.31 -3.37
N HIS A 128 -10.38 8.82 -3.32
CA HIS A 128 -9.36 9.15 -4.33
C HIS A 128 -9.71 8.58 -5.71
N ILE A 129 -10.16 7.33 -5.77
CA ILE A 129 -10.56 6.69 -7.04
C ILE A 129 -11.77 7.41 -7.65
N MET A 130 -12.78 7.72 -6.83
CA MET A 130 -13.98 8.42 -7.26
C MET A 130 -13.69 9.87 -7.70
N ALA A 131 -12.75 10.55 -7.05
CA ALA A 131 -12.32 11.88 -7.48
C ALA A 131 -11.82 11.87 -8.94
N ALA A 132 -11.05 10.86 -9.34
CA ALA A 132 -10.60 10.69 -10.72
C ALA A 132 -11.77 10.37 -11.68
N MET A 133 -12.65 9.45 -11.28
CA MET A 133 -13.82 9.06 -12.08
C MET A 133 -14.79 10.23 -12.29
N ASP A 134 -14.98 11.08 -11.28
CA ASP A 134 -15.91 12.21 -11.33
C ASP A 134 -15.27 13.51 -11.82
N GLY A 135 -13.93 13.56 -11.94
CA GLY A 135 -13.21 14.79 -12.27
C GLY A 135 -13.35 15.86 -11.19
N THR A 136 -13.25 15.45 -9.93
CA THR A 136 -13.40 16.30 -8.74
C THR A 136 -12.16 16.19 -7.85
N GLY A 137 -12.12 16.93 -6.73
CA GLY A 137 -10.97 16.94 -5.83
C GLY A 137 -9.68 17.33 -6.57
N ASP A 138 -8.63 16.52 -6.41
CA ASP A 138 -7.34 16.73 -7.09
C ASP A 138 -7.42 16.64 -8.62
N PHE A 139 -8.51 16.05 -9.16
CA PHE A 139 -8.76 15.94 -10.60
C PHE A 139 -9.71 17.04 -11.13
N ALA A 140 -10.07 18.03 -10.31
CA ALA A 140 -10.91 19.14 -10.75
C ALA A 140 -10.23 19.96 -11.86
N GLY A 141 -10.86 20.02 -13.04
CA GLY A 141 -10.32 20.71 -14.20
C GLY A 141 -9.14 19.98 -14.89
N ALA A 142 -8.85 18.75 -14.49
CA ALA A 142 -7.81 17.93 -15.11
C ALA A 142 -8.17 17.54 -16.54
N SER A 143 -7.15 17.32 -17.37
CA SER A 143 -7.32 16.81 -18.74
C SER A 143 -7.79 15.35 -18.74
N ASP A 144 -8.35 14.90 -19.86
CA ASP A 144 -8.73 13.48 -20.05
C ASP A 144 -7.52 12.55 -19.87
N THR A 145 -6.33 12.98 -20.28
CA THR A 145 -5.07 12.26 -20.05
C THR A 145 -4.82 12.02 -18.57
N VAL A 146 -4.93 13.08 -17.75
CA VAL A 146 -4.72 13.01 -16.29
C VAL A 146 -5.79 12.16 -15.63
N ARG A 147 -7.06 12.33 -16.02
CA ARG A 147 -8.18 11.52 -15.50
C ARG A 147 -8.02 10.04 -15.82
N TYR A 148 -7.66 9.69 -17.05
CA TYR A 148 -7.36 8.30 -17.42
C TYR A 148 -6.25 7.71 -16.55
N GLN A 149 -5.12 8.42 -16.36
CA GLN A 149 -4.06 7.93 -15.48
C GLN A 149 -4.54 7.77 -14.04
N GLY A 150 -5.29 8.73 -13.50
CA GLY A 150 -5.87 8.63 -12.16
C GLY A 150 -6.72 7.37 -12.00
N ILE A 151 -7.70 7.17 -12.88
CA ILE A 151 -8.60 6.00 -12.83
C ILE A 151 -7.81 4.70 -12.95
N ALA A 152 -6.93 4.58 -13.96
CA ALA A 152 -6.21 3.35 -14.22
C ALA A 152 -5.18 3.02 -13.13
N LYS A 153 -4.50 4.01 -12.56
CA LYS A 153 -3.43 3.78 -11.57
C LYS A 153 -3.95 3.70 -10.15
N LEU A 154 -4.86 4.59 -9.72
CA LEU A 154 -5.39 4.55 -8.36
C LEU A 154 -6.19 3.26 -8.13
N THR A 155 -7.05 2.86 -9.07
CA THR A 155 -7.84 1.63 -8.91
C THR A 155 -6.94 0.41 -8.82
N ALA A 156 -5.95 0.28 -9.72
CA ALA A 156 -5.08 -0.89 -9.79
C ALA A 156 -4.03 -0.94 -8.68
N ASN A 157 -3.54 0.20 -8.20
CA ASN A 157 -2.42 0.23 -7.27
C ASN A 157 -2.91 0.62 -5.88
N MET A 158 -3.39 1.84 -5.64
CA MET A 158 -3.89 2.25 -4.33
C MET A 158 -5.05 1.36 -3.84
N GLY A 159 -6.02 1.09 -4.72
CA GLY A 159 -7.17 0.22 -4.45
C GLY A 159 -6.74 -1.19 -4.09
N MET A 160 -6.21 -1.92 -5.07
CA MET A 160 -5.88 -3.34 -4.90
C MET A 160 -4.78 -3.58 -3.85
N VAL A 161 -3.77 -2.72 -3.73
CA VAL A 161 -2.75 -2.83 -2.66
C VAL A 161 -3.36 -2.54 -1.30
N GLY A 162 -4.21 -1.53 -1.18
CA GLY A 162 -4.93 -1.26 0.07
C GLY A 162 -5.75 -2.46 0.54
N TYR A 163 -6.41 -3.18 -0.39
CA TYR A 163 -7.14 -4.41 -0.06
C TYR A 163 -6.24 -5.60 0.21
N THR A 164 -5.14 -5.75 -0.52
CA THR A 164 -4.11 -6.73 -0.18
C THR A 164 -3.71 -6.56 1.28
N ILE A 165 -3.32 -5.35 1.69
CA ILE A 165 -2.87 -5.09 3.06
C ILE A 165 -4.00 -5.27 4.09
N HIS A 166 -5.22 -4.86 3.76
CA HIS A 166 -6.38 -5.12 4.61
C HIS A 166 -6.52 -6.61 4.94
N GLU A 167 -6.45 -7.46 3.92
CA GLU A 167 -6.68 -8.88 4.08
C GLU A 167 -5.51 -9.59 4.77
N LEU A 168 -4.26 -9.21 4.49
CA LEU A 168 -3.11 -9.72 5.24
C LEU A 168 -3.19 -9.36 6.72
N ASN A 169 -3.53 -8.11 7.05
CA ASN A 169 -3.71 -7.69 8.45
C ASN A 169 -4.91 -8.39 9.11
N ALA A 170 -5.99 -8.67 8.36
CA ALA A 170 -7.11 -9.46 8.85
C ALA A 170 -6.73 -10.92 9.12
N ALA A 171 -5.90 -11.52 8.25
CA ALA A 171 -5.36 -12.86 8.43
C ALA A 171 -4.51 -12.94 9.71
N VAL A 172 -3.57 -12.01 9.89
CA VAL A 172 -2.75 -11.91 11.11
C VAL A 172 -3.64 -11.79 12.35
N ALA A 173 -4.62 -10.88 12.35
CA ALA A 173 -5.53 -10.70 13.47
C ALA A 173 -6.36 -11.96 13.80
N LYS A 174 -6.81 -12.70 12.77
CA LYS A 174 -7.53 -13.97 12.95
C LYS A 174 -6.61 -15.06 13.48
N ALA A 175 -5.38 -15.15 12.99
CA ALA A 175 -4.38 -16.13 13.45
C ALA A 175 -3.98 -15.87 14.91
N ASP A 176 -3.75 -14.61 15.29
CA ASP A 176 -3.48 -14.20 16.67
C ASP A 176 -4.66 -14.53 17.61
N ALA A 177 -5.90 -14.56 17.07
CA ALA A 177 -7.09 -15.00 17.79
C ALA A 177 -7.29 -16.54 17.78
N GLY A 178 -6.39 -17.30 17.16
CA GLY A 178 -6.44 -18.76 17.05
C GLY A 178 -7.41 -19.29 15.99
N ASN A 179 -7.87 -18.45 15.07
CA ASN A 179 -8.76 -18.86 13.98
C ASN A 179 -7.96 -19.17 12.70
N THR A 180 -7.52 -20.42 12.57
CA THR A 180 -6.72 -20.93 11.44
C THR A 180 -7.51 -21.83 10.49
N ASP A 181 -8.84 -21.76 10.53
CA ASP A 181 -9.69 -22.50 9.59
C ASP A 181 -9.44 -22.04 8.15
N ASN A 182 -9.33 -22.97 7.20
CA ASN A 182 -8.98 -22.61 5.83
C ASN A 182 -10.09 -21.76 5.16
N ASP A 183 -11.35 -22.14 5.32
CA ASP A 183 -12.46 -21.58 4.56
C ASP A 183 -13.00 -20.26 5.13
N SER A 184 -12.75 -19.99 6.42
CA SER A 184 -13.31 -18.82 7.11
C SER A 184 -12.34 -18.10 8.05
N GLY A 185 -11.19 -18.71 8.33
CA GLY A 185 -10.17 -18.23 9.24
C GLY A 185 -9.09 -17.38 8.55
N ALA A 186 -7.89 -17.39 9.14
CA ALA A 186 -6.77 -16.59 8.65
C ALA A 186 -6.29 -16.98 7.23
N PRO A 187 -6.17 -18.27 6.87
CA PRO A 187 -5.82 -18.67 5.49
C PRO A 187 -6.78 -18.10 4.44
N HIS A 188 -8.09 -18.00 4.73
CA HIS A 188 -9.06 -17.42 3.81
C HIS A 188 -8.74 -15.95 3.46
N ASN A 189 -8.47 -15.10 4.47
CA ASN A 189 -8.08 -13.72 4.17
C ASN A 189 -6.70 -13.63 3.52
N TRP A 190 -5.80 -14.55 3.82
CA TRP A 190 -4.51 -14.60 3.13
C TRP A 190 -4.69 -14.89 1.62
N ASP A 191 -5.56 -15.84 1.29
CA ASP A 191 -5.98 -16.14 -0.09
C ASP A 191 -6.67 -14.93 -0.76
N GLU A 192 -7.57 -14.23 -0.07
CA GLU A 192 -8.20 -13.00 -0.58
C GLU A 192 -7.16 -11.92 -0.87
N GLY A 193 -6.14 -11.78 -0.01
CA GLY A 193 -5.00 -10.88 -0.23
C GLY A 193 -4.25 -11.20 -1.51
N TRP A 194 -3.98 -12.48 -1.79
CA TRP A 194 -3.36 -12.90 -3.06
C TRP A 194 -4.25 -12.60 -4.27
N ALA A 195 -5.56 -12.83 -4.15
CA ALA A 195 -6.52 -12.53 -5.20
C ALA A 195 -6.54 -11.04 -5.57
N PHE A 196 -6.41 -10.14 -4.59
CA PHE A 196 -6.28 -8.70 -4.85
C PHE A 196 -4.92 -8.31 -5.44
N PHE A 197 -3.84 -8.96 -5.00
CA PHE A 197 -2.49 -8.58 -5.38
C PHE A 197 -2.06 -9.06 -6.76
N HIS A 198 -2.35 -10.33 -7.08
CA HIS A 198 -1.98 -10.97 -8.34
C HIS A 198 -3.21 -11.23 -9.23
N GLY A 199 -4.27 -11.79 -8.63
CA GLY A 199 -5.45 -12.25 -9.36
C GLY A 199 -5.16 -13.44 -10.29
N PRO A 200 -6.08 -13.80 -11.20
CA PRO A 200 -5.86 -14.85 -12.18
C PRO A 200 -4.73 -14.56 -13.17
N ASP A 201 -4.00 -15.60 -13.57
CA ASP A 201 -2.94 -15.52 -14.59
C ASP A 201 -3.41 -14.89 -15.92
N GLU A 202 -4.70 -15.00 -16.26
CA GLU A 202 -5.30 -14.43 -17.47
C GLU A 202 -5.47 -12.91 -17.39
N HIS A 203 -5.57 -12.36 -16.18
CA HIS A 203 -5.85 -10.95 -15.91
C HIS A 203 -4.73 -10.24 -15.16
N TRP A 204 -3.65 -10.97 -14.83
CA TRP A 204 -2.52 -10.46 -14.06
C TRP A 204 -1.92 -9.16 -14.59
N SER A 205 -2.00 -8.88 -15.90
CA SER A 205 -1.45 -7.65 -16.51
C SER A 205 -2.07 -6.34 -15.99
N CYS A 206 -3.20 -6.43 -15.29
CA CYS A 206 -3.87 -5.32 -14.63
C CYS A 206 -3.54 -5.21 -13.13
N SER A 207 -2.85 -6.20 -12.56
CA SER A 207 -2.61 -6.34 -11.13
C SER A 207 -1.47 -5.45 -10.59
N PRO A 208 -1.42 -5.24 -9.26
CA PRO A 208 -0.22 -4.77 -8.56
C PRO A 208 1.04 -5.60 -8.85
N ALA A 209 0.94 -6.92 -8.93
CA ALA A 209 2.08 -7.80 -9.23
C ALA A 209 2.73 -7.45 -10.58
N TYR A 210 1.94 -7.09 -11.60
CA TYR A 210 2.47 -6.63 -12.89
C TYR A 210 3.18 -5.27 -12.79
N THR A 211 2.76 -4.40 -11.87
CA THR A 211 3.50 -3.17 -11.55
C THR A 211 4.87 -3.52 -10.96
N MET A 212 4.97 -4.46 -10.01
CA MET A 212 6.26 -4.90 -9.44
C MET A 212 7.22 -5.40 -10.52
N LYS A 213 6.74 -6.24 -11.44
CA LYS A 213 7.53 -6.71 -12.59
C LYS A 213 8.10 -5.55 -13.40
N LYS A 214 7.24 -4.60 -13.77
CA LYS A 214 7.67 -3.46 -14.59
C LYS A 214 8.68 -2.55 -13.89
N ARG A 215 8.51 -2.32 -12.59
CA ARG A 215 9.39 -1.43 -11.82
C ARG A 215 10.76 -2.05 -11.63
N ALA A 216 10.83 -3.36 -11.41
CA ALA A 216 12.11 -4.04 -11.36
C ALA A 216 12.90 -3.91 -12.67
N ALA A 217 12.24 -4.13 -13.82
CA ALA A 217 12.86 -3.93 -15.14
C ALA A 217 13.34 -2.48 -15.35
N ASP A 218 12.57 -1.50 -14.89
CA ASP A 218 12.92 -0.08 -15.01
C ASP A 218 14.13 0.32 -14.15
N TYR A 219 14.44 -0.42 -13.07
CA TYR A 219 15.48 -0.08 -12.10
C TYR A 219 16.66 -1.07 -12.07
N GLY A 220 16.63 -2.08 -12.93
CA GLY A 220 17.65 -3.13 -12.98
C GLY A 220 17.67 -4.02 -11.72
N THR A 221 16.53 -4.17 -11.03
CA THR A 221 16.40 -4.98 -9.80
C THR A 221 15.81 -6.37 -10.11
N GLU A 222 16.36 -6.98 -11.16
CA GLU A 222 15.99 -8.31 -11.63
C GLU A 222 17.16 -9.30 -11.50
N THR A 223 16.85 -10.56 -11.20
CA THR A 223 17.79 -11.68 -11.31
C THR A 223 17.32 -12.56 -12.46
N ASP A 224 18.18 -12.77 -13.46
CA ASP A 224 17.86 -13.57 -14.66
C ASP A 224 16.57 -13.13 -15.39
N GLY A 225 16.26 -11.83 -15.35
CA GLY A 225 15.07 -11.24 -15.98
C GLY A 225 13.78 -11.42 -15.17
N VAL A 226 13.89 -11.79 -13.89
CA VAL A 226 12.77 -11.92 -12.95
C VAL A 226 12.91 -10.86 -11.86
N SER A 227 11.81 -10.15 -11.57
CA SER A 227 11.76 -9.13 -10.52
C SER A 227 12.08 -9.72 -9.14
N ASN A 228 13.10 -9.16 -8.47
CA ASN A 228 13.49 -9.61 -7.14
C ASN A 228 12.38 -9.37 -6.09
N ALA A 229 11.74 -8.21 -6.13
CA ALA A 229 10.67 -7.85 -5.20
C ALA A 229 9.40 -8.68 -5.42
N LEU A 230 9.05 -8.98 -6.69
CA LEU A 230 7.91 -9.84 -6.99
C LEU A 230 8.17 -11.28 -6.53
N ALA A 231 9.33 -11.84 -6.88
CA ALA A 231 9.69 -13.21 -6.49
C ALA A 231 9.73 -13.37 -4.95
N ALA A 232 10.26 -12.37 -4.23
CA ALA A 232 10.23 -12.36 -2.78
C ALA A 232 8.80 -12.26 -2.21
N SER A 233 7.89 -11.55 -2.88
CA SER A 233 6.49 -11.45 -2.47
C SER A 233 5.71 -12.74 -2.76
N GLU A 234 5.93 -13.37 -3.92
CA GLU A 234 5.37 -14.69 -4.26
C GLU A 234 5.77 -15.73 -3.22
N GLN A 235 7.06 -15.80 -2.87
CA GLN A 235 7.56 -16.72 -1.86
C GLN A 235 6.97 -16.40 -0.47
N ALA A 236 6.91 -15.12 -0.08
CA ALA A 236 6.31 -14.71 1.19
C ALA A 236 4.83 -15.09 1.28
N MET A 237 4.07 -15.00 0.18
CA MET A 237 2.68 -15.43 0.16
C MET A 237 2.55 -16.93 0.36
N VAL A 238 3.38 -17.75 -0.29
CA VAL A 238 3.40 -19.22 -0.07
C VAL A 238 3.79 -19.57 1.36
N ASP A 239 4.87 -18.99 1.88
CA ASP A 239 5.38 -19.27 3.22
C ASP A 239 4.41 -18.78 4.30
N GLY A 240 3.80 -17.61 4.09
CA GLY A 240 2.81 -17.04 5.00
C GLY A 240 1.56 -17.91 5.11
N LEU A 241 1.05 -18.45 4.00
CA LEU A 241 -0.08 -19.37 4.05
C LEU A 241 0.25 -20.63 4.85
N ALA A 242 1.43 -21.22 4.61
CA ALA A 242 1.89 -22.40 5.34
C ALA A 242 2.07 -22.10 6.84
N ALA A 243 2.61 -20.93 7.18
CA ALA A 243 2.77 -20.47 8.55
C ALA A 243 1.43 -20.27 9.26
N LEU A 244 0.44 -19.66 8.58
CA LEU A 244 -0.92 -19.48 9.11
C LEU A 244 -1.59 -20.82 9.42
N GLN A 245 -1.47 -21.80 8.52
CA GLN A 245 -2.00 -23.15 8.73
C GLN A 245 -1.29 -23.89 9.87
N ALA A 246 0.00 -23.61 10.08
CA ALA A 246 0.80 -24.16 11.17
C ALA A 246 0.59 -23.42 12.52
N GLY A 247 -0.05 -22.26 12.52
CA GLY A 247 -0.11 -21.37 13.67
C GLY A 247 1.25 -20.77 14.06
N ASP A 248 2.15 -20.62 13.09
CA ASP A 248 3.51 -20.09 13.27
C ASP A 248 3.52 -18.56 13.16
N LYS A 249 3.48 -17.89 14.31
CA LYS A 249 3.44 -16.43 14.39
C LYS A 249 4.63 -15.74 13.75
N ASP A 250 5.84 -16.19 14.08
CA ASP A 250 7.04 -15.57 13.54
C ASP A 250 7.08 -15.72 12.01
N GLY A 251 6.57 -16.85 11.50
CA GLY A 251 6.45 -17.11 10.06
C GLY A 251 5.48 -16.16 9.33
N TYR A 252 4.25 -16.02 9.79
CA TYR A 252 3.27 -15.16 9.10
C TYR A 252 3.53 -13.67 9.30
N ASP A 253 4.13 -13.27 10.43
CA ASP A 253 4.56 -11.88 10.64
C ASP A 253 5.69 -11.52 9.66
N ALA A 254 6.71 -12.38 9.54
CA ALA A 254 7.82 -12.17 8.61
C ALA A 254 7.39 -12.17 7.14
N ALA A 255 6.43 -13.03 6.77
CA ALA A 255 5.83 -13.03 5.44
C ALA A 255 5.12 -11.70 5.14
N THR A 256 4.32 -11.21 6.10
CA THR A 256 3.61 -9.93 5.99
C THR A 256 4.59 -8.76 5.80
N GLU A 257 5.61 -8.68 6.66
CA GLU A 257 6.67 -7.67 6.58
C GLU A 257 7.39 -7.67 5.22
N THR A 258 7.67 -8.86 4.68
CA THR A 258 8.30 -9.02 3.37
C THR A 258 7.43 -8.46 2.25
N VAL A 259 6.11 -8.76 2.26
CA VAL A 259 5.18 -8.22 1.26
C VAL A 259 5.09 -6.70 1.34
N ILE A 260 4.97 -6.13 2.54
CA ILE A 260 4.95 -4.67 2.74
C ILE A 260 6.25 -4.03 2.26
N LYS A 261 7.41 -4.58 2.62
CA LYS A 261 8.73 -4.10 2.17
C LYS A 261 8.79 -4.02 0.64
N ASN A 262 8.36 -5.06 -0.05
CA ASN A 262 8.39 -5.13 -1.52
C ASN A 262 7.39 -4.18 -2.19
N ILE A 263 6.24 -3.91 -1.55
CA ILE A 263 5.31 -2.85 -1.95
C ILE A 263 6.03 -1.49 -1.88
N ILE A 264 6.69 -1.17 -0.75
CA ILE A 264 7.41 0.10 -0.58
C ILE A 264 8.55 0.25 -1.60
N ILE A 265 9.31 -0.80 -1.88
CA ILE A 265 10.34 -0.80 -2.94
C ILE A 265 9.71 -0.43 -4.29
N THR A 266 8.66 -1.14 -4.68
CA THR A 266 8.02 -1.00 -5.99
C THR A 266 7.44 0.40 -6.18
N TYR A 267 6.73 0.92 -5.19
CA TYR A 267 6.09 2.23 -5.31
C TYR A 267 7.08 3.38 -5.11
N SER A 268 8.19 3.17 -4.40
CA SER A 268 9.33 4.09 -4.41
C SER A 268 9.93 4.21 -5.81
N GLN A 269 10.24 3.09 -6.46
CA GLN A 269 10.72 3.06 -7.84
C GLN A 269 9.73 3.72 -8.80
N ALA A 270 8.42 3.49 -8.62
CA ALA A 270 7.39 4.11 -9.45
C ALA A 270 7.35 5.63 -9.28
N THR A 271 7.30 6.13 -8.05
CA THR A 271 7.27 7.57 -7.76
C THR A 271 8.53 8.25 -8.29
N LEU A 272 9.72 7.72 -7.98
CA LEU A 272 11.01 8.22 -8.48
C LEU A 272 11.03 8.31 -10.01
N LYS A 273 10.60 7.27 -10.71
CA LYS A 273 10.57 7.26 -12.17
C LYS A 273 9.71 8.38 -12.71
N TYR A 274 8.51 8.53 -12.18
CA TYR A 274 7.55 9.44 -12.78
C TYR A 274 7.80 10.90 -12.42
N THR A 275 8.35 11.19 -11.24
CA THR A 275 8.84 12.54 -10.92
C THR A 275 10.05 12.92 -11.77
N MET A 276 10.93 11.97 -12.11
CA MET A 276 12.05 12.22 -13.03
C MET A 276 11.60 12.47 -14.47
N LYS A 277 10.52 11.82 -14.94
CA LYS A 277 10.02 11.96 -16.32
C LYS A 277 9.17 13.22 -16.56
N MET A 278 8.87 14.00 -15.51
CA MET A 278 8.07 15.24 -15.63
C MET A 278 8.76 16.35 -16.42
N ASP A 279 10.04 16.20 -16.82
CA ASP A 279 10.75 17.07 -17.77
C ASP A 279 10.23 16.97 -19.21
N SER A 280 9.40 15.97 -19.52
CA SER A 280 8.84 15.78 -20.85
C SER A 280 7.88 16.90 -21.28
N ASN A 281 8.21 17.61 -22.35
CA ASN A 281 7.37 18.67 -22.94
C ASN A 281 6.00 18.20 -23.45
N GLU A 282 5.81 16.90 -23.71
CA GLU A 282 4.57 16.34 -24.28
C GLU A 282 3.80 15.47 -23.31
N SER A 283 4.42 15.01 -22.21
CA SER A 283 3.82 14.02 -21.31
C SER A 283 3.99 14.37 -19.83
N ALA A 284 4.45 15.57 -19.48
CA ALA A 284 4.61 15.99 -18.09
C ALA A 284 3.34 15.80 -17.26
N GLU A 285 2.16 16.24 -17.74
CA GLU A 285 0.89 16.06 -17.02
C GLU A 285 0.56 14.58 -16.78
N LYS A 286 0.85 13.72 -17.77
CA LYS A 286 0.63 12.28 -17.67
C LYS A 286 1.54 11.67 -16.62
N TYR A 287 2.82 12.04 -16.62
CA TYR A 287 3.80 11.53 -15.67
C TYR A 287 3.55 12.05 -14.27
N GLN A 288 3.10 13.30 -14.12
CA GLN A 288 2.65 13.83 -12.83
C GLN A 288 1.47 13.02 -12.29
N ALA A 289 0.48 12.70 -13.13
CA ALA A 289 -0.67 11.88 -12.73
C ALA A 289 -0.29 10.43 -12.36
N GLU A 290 0.64 9.82 -13.11
CA GLU A 290 1.19 8.51 -12.74
C GLU A 290 1.97 8.61 -11.41
N GLY A 291 2.85 9.60 -11.23
CA GLY A 291 3.61 9.84 -10.01
C GLY A 291 2.73 10.08 -8.78
N TYR A 292 1.67 10.87 -8.93
CA TYR A 292 0.63 11.08 -7.91
C TYR A 292 0.02 9.75 -7.47
N ALA A 293 -0.48 8.95 -8.42
CA ALA A 293 -1.19 7.72 -8.07
C ALA A 293 -0.27 6.67 -7.41
N PHE A 294 0.99 6.58 -7.87
CA PHE A 294 1.97 5.69 -7.24
C PHE A 294 2.40 6.17 -5.86
N TRP A 295 2.57 7.49 -5.66
CA TRP A 295 2.81 8.06 -4.34
C TRP A 295 1.63 7.77 -3.39
N LYS A 296 0.39 8.01 -3.82
CA LYS A 296 -0.81 7.71 -3.03
C LYS A 296 -0.93 6.22 -2.65
N THR A 297 -0.28 5.31 -3.37
CA THR A 297 -0.26 3.87 -3.07
C THR A 297 0.67 3.48 -1.92
N MET A 298 1.61 4.35 -1.52
CA MET A 298 2.48 4.08 -0.38
C MET A 298 2.48 5.19 0.68
N GLU A 299 1.84 6.33 0.42
CA GLU A 299 1.90 7.51 1.27
C GLU A 299 1.55 7.24 2.73
N ALA A 300 0.44 6.54 3.01
CA ALA A 300 0.04 6.24 4.39
C ALA A 300 1.04 5.35 5.15
N TYR A 301 1.96 4.69 4.43
CA TYR A 301 3.01 3.82 4.97
C TYR A 301 4.39 4.47 4.91
N ALA A 302 4.54 5.58 4.18
CA ALA A 302 5.80 6.28 3.99
C ALA A 302 5.84 7.58 4.80
N ALA A 303 4.76 8.36 4.79
CA ALA A 303 4.71 9.71 5.34
C ALA A 303 5.12 9.82 6.82
N PRO A 304 4.72 8.89 7.73
CA PRO A 304 5.18 8.93 9.13
C PRO A 304 6.70 8.80 9.32
N TYR A 305 7.43 8.38 8.28
CA TYR A 305 8.89 8.22 8.30
C TYR A 305 9.60 9.33 7.52
N THR A 306 8.95 10.50 7.38
CA THR A 306 9.47 11.64 6.61
C THR A 306 9.51 12.93 7.43
N ASP A 307 9.58 12.82 8.75
CA ASP A 307 9.72 13.98 9.63
C ASP A 307 11.12 14.57 9.54
N GLY A 308 11.23 15.84 9.93
CA GLY A 308 12.50 16.53 9.97
C GLY A 308 12.53 17.71 10.94
N CYS A 309 13.72 18.24 11.13
CA CYS A 309 13.96 19.43 11.94
C CYS A 309 14.42 20.56 11.02
N TYR A 310 13.66 21.66 11.01
CA TYR A 310 14.10 22.87 10.32
C TYR A 310 15.15 23.60 11.13
N ASN A 311 16.26 23.98 10.48
CA ASN A 311 17.32 24.78 11.08
C ASN A 311 17.14 26.25 10.72
N MET A 312 17.00 27.13 11.71
CA MET A 312 16.81 28.57 11.48
C MET A 312 18.07 29.32 11.06
N ALA A 313 19.26 28.77 11.30
CA ALA A 313 20.52 29.43 10.95
C ALA A 313 20.87 29.21 9.47
N VAL A 314 20.67 28.00 8.95
CA VAL A 314 20.97 27.64 7.55
C VAL A 314 19.74 27.53 6.66
N HIS A 315 18.53 27.65 7.23
CA HIS A 315 17.25 27.60 6.52
C HIS A 315 16.99 26.30 5.74
N MET A 316 17.46 25.17 6.26
CA MET A 316 17.29 23.84 5.66
C MET A 316 16.57 22.89 6.62
N VAL A 317 15.86 21.91 6.07
CA VAL A 317 15.27 20.81 6.86
C VAL A 317 16.22 19.62 6.82
N PHE A 318 16.61 19.16 8.00
CA PHE A 318 17.31 17.90 8.15
C PHE A 318 16.29 16.78 8.35
N MET A 319 16.21 15.86 7.39
CA MET A 319 15.30 14.72 7.41
C MET A 319 15.76 13.68 8.44
N MET A 320 14.86 13.26 9.32
CA MET A 320 15.20 12.43 10.49
C MET A 320 14.34 11.18 10.64
N GLY A 321 13.29 11.01 9.83
CA GLY A 321 12.51 9.77 9.79
C GLY A 321 11.27 9.85 10.66
N ASP A 322 11.11 8.91 11.59
CA ASP A 322 10.05 8.91 12.61
C ASP A 322 10.65 9.44 13.91
N ILE A 323 10.37 10.72 14.19
CA ILE A 323 10.85 11.43 15.36
C ILE A 323 9.75 12.30 15.95
N ASP A 324 9.78 12.50 17.27
CA ASP A 324 9.00 13.57 17.87
C ASP A 324 9.77 14.89 17.86
N ALA A 325 9.05 16.00 18.10
CA ALA A 325 9.63 17.33 18.10
C ALA A 325 10.81 17.49 19.08
N SER A 326 10.87 16.74 20.18
CA SER A 326 11.97 16.84 21.15
C SER A 326 13.31 16.34 20.60
N ALA A 327 13.30 15.51 19.56
CA ALA A 327 14.51 15.13 18.84
C ALA A 327 15.21 16.36 18.23
N CYS A 328 14.47 17.41 17.84
CA CYS A 328 15.06 18.63 17.30
C CYS A 328 15.82 19.46 18.34
N ASP A 329 15.52 19.31 19.63
CA ASP A 329 16.29 19.95 20.73
C ASP A 329 17.57 19.17 21.08
N ALA A 330 17.74 17.97 20.53
CA ALA A 330 18.80 17.04 20.90
C ALA A 330 20.09 17.20 20.07
N PHE A 331 20.18 18.21 19.21
CA PHE A 331 21.40 18.54 18.50
C PHE A 331 22.42 19.19 19.44
N ILE A 332 23.66 18.68 19.40
CA ILE A 332 24.78 19.21 20.16
C ILE A 332 26.00 19.41 19.24
N TRP A 333 26.78 20.45 19.51
CA TRP A 333 28.07 20.63 18.88
C TRP A 333 29.14 19.83 19.63
N THR A 334 29.67 18.78 19.01
CA THR A 334 30.60 17.82 19.62
C THR A 334 31.74 17.48 18.66
N ASN A 335 32.77 16.79 19.15
CA ASN A 335 33.81 16.18 18.34
C ASN A 335 33.32 14.83 17.81
N GLY A 336 33.30 14.66 16.48
CA GLY A 336 32.82 13.42 15.83
C GLY A 336 33.64 12.16 16.16
N SER A 337 34.89 12.32 16.61
CA SER A 337 35.76 11.20 17.00
C SER A 337 35.54 10.68 18.43
N MET A 338 34.69 11.34 19.23
CA MET A 338 34.51 11.09 20.67
C MET A 338 35.83 11.12 21.46
N ASP A 339 36.88 11.75 20.94
CA ASP A 339 38.13 11.96 21.66
C ASP A 339 37.94 13.04 22.73
N SER A 340 38.32 12.71 23.96
CA SER A 340 38.33 13.62 25.12
C SER A 340 39.12 14.92 24.94
N THR A 341 39.98 15.00 23.91
CA THR A 341 40.83 16.14 23.60
C THR A 341 40.62 16.73 22.20
N GLY A 342 39.75 16.14 21.38
CA GLY A 342 39.54 16.64 20.03
C GLY A 342 38.57 17.82 19.99
N GLU A 343 38.67 18.59 18.90
CA GLU A 343 37.89 19.82 18.71
C GLU A 343 36.45 19.48 18.31
N ASN A 344 35.49 20.24 18.85
CA ASN A 344 34.10 20.10 18.42
C ASN A 344 33.95 20.63 16.99
N ASP A 345 33.52 19.74 16.10
CA ASP A 345 33.47 19.94 14.66
C ASP A 345 32.21 19.34 14.02
N THR A 346 31.33 18.75 14.82
CA THR A 346 30.22 17.92 14.38
C THR A 346 28.93 18.34 15.08
N CYS A 347 27.86 18.61 14.32
CA CYS A 347 26.53 18.76 14.88
C CYS A 347 25.82 17.41 14.92
N TYR A 348 25.67 16.87 16.12
CA TYR A 348 25.23 15.51 16.37
C TYR A 348 23.90 15.48 17.11
N ASN A 349 22.95 14.68 16.65
CA ASN A 349 21.70 14.46 17.35
C ASN A 349 21.85 13.31 18.37
N THR A 350 21.64 13.59 19.66
CA THR A 350 21.82 12.56 20.70
C THR A 350 20.67 11.56 20.80
N VAL A 351 19.53 11.82 20.15
CA VAL A 351 18.36 10.92 20.14
C VAL A 351 18.45 9.96 18.96
N THR A 352 18.66 10.47 17.74
CA THR A 352 18.71 9.62 16.53
C THR A 352 20.11 9.15 16.17
N HIS A 353 21.14 9.68 16.83
CA HIS A 353 22.55 9.43 16.52
C HIS A 353 22.97 9.83 15.10
N GLN A 354 22.22 10.73 14.45
CA GLN A 354 22.54 11.28 13.14
C GLN A 354 23.44 12.52 13.25
N VAL A 355 24.20 12.79 12.19
CA VAL A 355 25.03 13.99 12.06
C VAL A 355 24.41 14.90 11.01
N SER A 356 24.19 16.16 11.36
CA SER A 356 23.78 17.16 10.37
C SER A 356 24.99 17.60 9.55
N THR A 357 24.92 17.37 8.23
CA THR A 357 25.95 17.79 7.26
C THR A 357 25.69 19.18 6.69
N ASP A 358 24.57 19.79 7.08
CA ASP A 358 24.08 21.08 6.58
C ASP A 358 24.64 22.28 7.37
N VAL A 359 25.35 21.99 8.47
CA VAL A 359 25.87 22.97 9.43
C VAL A 359 27.37 22.80 9.61
N SER A 360 28.06 23.91 9.88
CA SER A 360 29.53 24.00 9.91
C SER A 360 30.07 24.69 11.17
N SER A 361 29.19 25.11 12.08
CA SER A 361 29.57 25.78 13.32
C SER A 361 28.58 25.48 14.45
N GLU A 362 29.02 25.70 15.69
CA GLU A 362 28.18 25.61 16.89
C GLU A 362 26.92 26.48 16.78
N ALA A 363 27.07 27.74 16.34
CA ALA A 363 25.95 28.66 16.18
C ALA A 363 24.91 28.19 15.13
N GLU A 364 25.36 27.48 14.09
CA GLU A 364 24.45 26.85 13.12
C GLU A 364 23.79 25.60 13.71
N CYS A 365 24.52 24.81 14.49
CA CYS A 365 23.98 23.63 15.18
C CYS A 365 22.88 24.00 16.18
N ASP A 366 23.06 25.10 16.92
CA ASP A 366 22.06 25.68 17.83
C ASP A 366 20.81 26.21 17.11
N GLY A 367 20.80 26.20 15.77
CA GLY A 367 19.67 26.61 14.95
C GLY A 367 18.51 25.60 14.89
N TYR A 368 18.70 24.37 15.37
CA TYR A 368 17.64 23.38 15.53
C TYR A 368 16.89 23.58 16.85
N ALA A 369 15.57 23.40 16.82
CA ALA A 369 14.74 23.40 18.02
C ALA A 369 13.40 22.69 17.77
N ALA A 370 12.77 22.18 18.82
CA ALA A 370 11.47 21.50 18.77
C ALA A 370 10.35 22.35 18.16
N MET A 371 10.40 23.67 18.33
CA MET A 371 9.43 24.58 17.71
C MET A 371 9.54 24.66 16.18
N TYR A 372 10.61 24.13 15.60
CA TYR A 372 10.88 24.07 14.16
C TYR A 372 10.76 22.65 13.60
N PHE A 373 10.18 21.73 14.38
CA PHE A 373 9.79 20.40 13.91
C PHE A 373 8.88 20.50 12.68
N GLN A 374 9.12 19.64 11.70
CA GLN A 374 8.34 19.50 10.49
C GLN A 374 7.77 18.09 10.43
N ASP A 375 6.48 17.98 10.70
CA ASP A 375 5.71 16.73 10.63
C ASP A 375 5.57 16.31 9.16
N MET A 376 5.95 15.09 8.82
CA MET A 376 5.84 14.49 7.49
C MET A 376 6.37 15.37 6.33
N TYR A 377 7.42 16.15 6.57
CA TYR A 377 7.96 17.12 5.60
C TYR A 377 8.24 16.51 4.22
N GLY A 378 8.86 15.32 4.18
CA GLY A 378 9.18 14.67 2.91
C GLY A 378 7.92 14.31 2.12
N ALA A 379 6.88 13.81 2.79
CA ALA A 379 5.59 13.56 2.18
C ALA A 379 4.94 14.84 1.64
N GLU A 380 4.97 15.94 2.40
CA GLU A 380 4.49 17.24 1.93
C GLU A 380 5.21 17.69 0.65
N LYS A 381 6.53 17.53 0.58
CA LYS A 381 7.31 17.90 -0.62
C LYS A 381 7.00 17.02 -1.82
N ILE A 382 6.81 15.72 -1.63
CA ILE A 382 6.39 14.83 -2.72
C ILE A 382 4.99 15.24 -3.19
N ASN A 383 4.05 15.51 -2.28
CA ASN A 383 2.70 15.99 -2.62
C ASN A 383 2.73 17.32 -3.40
N GLU A 384 3.59 18.27 -3.03
CA GLU A 384 3.79 19.52 -3.78
C GLU A 384 4.27 19.25 -5.21
N ILE A 385 5.19 18.29 -5.42
CA ILE A 385 5.74 17.93 -6.73
C ILE A 385 4.66 17.27 -7.60
N VAL A 386 3.90 16.34 -7.04
CA VAL A 386 2.89 15.57 -7.79
C VAL A 386 1.49 16.20 -7.76
N ASN A 387 1.37 17.46 -7.32
CA ASN A 387 0.11 18.19 -7.27
C ASN A 387 -0.45 18.42 -8.68
N LEU A 388 -1.53 17.71 -9.01
CA LEU A 388 -2.17 17.72 -10.34
C LEU A 388 -2.74 19.09 -10.74
N SER A 389 -2.95 19.99 -9.77
CA SER A 389 -3.40 21.36 -10.03
C SER A 389 -2.25 22.33 -10.33
N ASP A 390 -1.00 21.92 -10.10
CA ASP A 390 0.19 22.76 -10.27
C ASP A 390 0.98 22.38 -11.53
N ALA A 391 0.59 22.99 -12.64
CA ALA A 391 1.31 22.85 -13.91
C ALA A 391 2.70 23.51 -13.90
N SER A 392 3.05 24.33 -12.89
CA SER A 392 4.40 24.92 -12.79
C SER A 392 5.48 23.88 -12.54
N LYS A 393 5.08 22.67 -12.11
CA LYS A 393 6.00 21.54 -11.92
C LYS A 393 6.44 20.91 -13.25
N HIS A 394 5.73 21.14 -14.35
CA HIS A 394 6.01 20.51 -15.64
C HIS A 394 7.30 21.02 -16.27
N GLY A 395 7.97 20.18 -17.07
CA GLY A 395 9.23 20.54 -17.74
C GLY A 395 10.45 20.49 -16.82
N THR A 396 10.32 19.90 -15.63
CA THR A 396 11.41 19.69 -14.67
C THR A 396 11.39 18.26 -14.15
N SER A 397 12.56 17.62 -14.07
CA SER A 397 12.75 16.36 -13.34
C SER A 397 12.93 16.65 -11.86
N TYR A 398 12.30 15.83 -11.01
CA TYR A 398 12.48 15.93 -9.56
C TYR A 398 13.06 14.63 -9.01
N ASP A 399 14.18 14.76 -8.32
CA ASP A 399 14.72 13.71 -7.47
C ASP A 399 14.02 13.78 -6.11
N VAL A 400 13.22 12.75 -5.81
CA VAL A 400 12.54 12.60 -4.52
C VAL A 400 13.19 11.55 -3.62
N ALA A 401 14.32 10.96 -4.02
CA ALA A 401 15.05 9.99 -3.21
C ALA A 401 15.42 10.54 -1.81
N PRO A 402 15.86 11.81 -1.66
CA PRO A 402 16.13 12.37 -0.34
C PRO A 402 14.93 12.37 0.60
N HIS A 403 13.70 12.48 0.07
CA HIS A 403 12.47 12.43 0.85
C HIS A 403 12.06 11.00 1.24
N LEU A 404 12.58 9.99 0.55
CA LEU A 404 12.28 8.57 0.77
C LEU A 404 13.38 7.83 1.52
N ALA A 405 14.58 8.41 1.67
CA ALA A 405 15.72 7.74 2.29
C ALA A 405 15.42 7.21 3.71
N MET A 406 14.73 8.01 4.53
CA MET A 406 14.35 7.60 5.88
C MET A 406 13.22 6.56 5.90
N VAL A 407 12.35 6.57 4.89
CA VAL A 407 11.35 5.51 4.67
C VAL A 407 12.06 4.19 4.37
N TRP A 408 13.05 4.21 3.47
CA TRP A 408 13.83 3.02 3.14
C TRP A 408 14.59 2.48 4.35
N ALA A 409 15.19 3.37 5.15
CA ALA A 409 15.84 2.99 6.40
C ALA A 409 14.88 2.31 7.39
N HIS A 410 13.66 2.83 7.54
CA HIS A 410 12.63 2.25 8.40
C HIS A 410 12.30 0.80 8.00
N TYR A 411 12.10 0.54 6.71
CA TYR A 411 11.76 -0.79 6.19
C TYR A 411 12.99 -1.68 5.94
N GLY A 412 14.20 -1.26 6.34
CA GLY A 412 15.43 -2.00 6.09
C GLY A 412 15.69 -2.24 4.59
N ILE A 413 15.29 -1.30 3.75
CA ILE A 413 15.49 -1.31 2.29
C ILE A 413 16.82 -0.64 1.98
N SER A 414 17.70 -1.35 1.28
CA SER A 414 18.97 -0.84 0.80
C SER A 414 18.82 -0.11 -0.55
N GLU A 415 19.79 0.76 -0.87
CA GLU A 415 19.86 1.38 -2.19
C GLU A 415 19.95 0.35 -3.33
N ALA A 416 20.57 -0.80 -3.08
CA ALA A 416 20.66 -1.89 -4.06
C ALA A 416 19.29 -2.54 -4.35
N GLU A 417 18.41 -2.62 -3.35
CA GLU A 417 17.04 -3.11 -3.51
C GLU A 417 16.14 -2.09 -4.25
N ILE A 418 16.41 -0.79 -4.09
CA ILE A 418 15.75 0.25 -4.90
C ILE A 418 16.30 0.24 -6.34
N GLY A 419 17.60 0.07 -6.51
CA GLY A 419 18.28 0.09 -7.80
C GLY A 419 18.45 1.50 -8.37
N THR A 420 18.74 1.57 -9.67
CA THR A 420 18.94 2.84 -10.39
C THR A 420 18.10 2.81 -11.66
N TYR A 421 17.35 3.88 -11.90
CA TYR A 421 16.54 4.02 -13.10
C TYR A 421 17.42 3.91 -14.37
N GLN A 422 17.08 2.98 -15.26
CA GLN A 422 17.88 2.59 -16.44
C GLN A 422 17.57 3.37 -17.71
#